data_AF-A0A933CLD7-F1
#
_entry.id   AF-A0A933CLD7-F1
#
_cell.length_a   1.000
_cell.length_b   1.000
_cell.length_c   1.000
_cell.angle_alpha   90.00
_cell.angle_beta   90.00
_cell.angle_gamma   90.00
#
_symmetry.space_group_name_H-M   'P 1'
#
loop_
_entity.id
_entity.type
_entity.pdbx_description
1 polymer ?
#
loop_
_entity_poly.entity_id
_entity_poly.type
_entity_poly.pdbx_seq_one_letter_code
_entity_poly.pdbx_strand_id
1 'polypeptide(L)'
;MTRALIRRISLLWVFIQLSGLAYAEIPAGHYEINFDQQADVWDVSGSYHEEDPGISMDFTISQDNKGKITGLGSASGSEDGISVNLNFTIVGSIKSVGAVTRTTLNMKFVGTATDGFQVLTANGNLALIFNIDTTNALLVGTMKGKVCVKRLGCESIHESALFDLPPGEDGTWDLVLDVQSTDGKKLTGAASAVLSNGRTVPLALSGQYISKTDLAKLSLKGSGGTLTLQANAASGQIFIQKLKAKILGQTVTQ
;
A
#
# COMPACT_ATOMS: atom_id res chain seq x y z
N MET A 1 87.78 27.72 18.52
CA MET A 1 86.48 28.39 18.30
C MET A 1 85.83 27.79 17.06
N THR A 2 84.89 26.90 17.30
CA THR A 2 84.22 25.99 16.35
C THR A 2 82.90 26.61 15.88
N ARG A 3 82.64 26.68 14.57
CA ARG A 3 81.31 26.97 14.01
C ARG A 3 80.89 25.82 13.10
N ALA A 4 79.90 25.06 13.57
CA ALA A 4 79.28 23.95 12.87
C ALA A 4 78.16 24.44 11.94
N LEU A 5 78.17 23.94 10.71
CA LEU A 5 77.17 24.20 9.67
C LEU A 5 76.00 23.21 9.85
N ILE A 6 74.82 23.71 10.26
CA ILE A 6 73.62 22.88 10.42
C ILE A 6 72.91 22.80 9.06
N ARG A 7 73.09 21.67 8.35
CA ARG A 7 72.27 21.27 7.20
C ARG A 7 70.88 20.86 7.69
N ARG A 8 69.87 21.69 7.44
CA ARG A 8 68.45 21.30 7.58
C ARG A 8 68.05 20.45 6.39
N ILE A 9 67.99 19.14 6.59
CA ILE A 9 67.35 18.19 5.68
C ILE A 9 65.85 18.25 5.99
N SER A 10 65.09 18.98 5.17
CA SER A 10 63.63 18.93 5.20
C SER A 10 63.18 17.59 4.60
N LEU A 11 62.85 16.63 5.46
CA LEU A 11 62.16 15.40 5.09
C LEU A 11 60.70 15.75 4.72
N LEU A 12 60.45 15.86 3.42
CA LEU A 12 59.12 15.93 2.84
C LEU A 12 58.45 14.55 3.01
N TRP A 13 57.59 14.42 4.01
CA TRP A 13 56.73 13.25 4.17
C TRP A 13 55.67 13.24 3.06
N VAL A 14 55.91 12.45 2.02
CA VAL A 14 54.89 12.12 1.01
C VAL A 14 53.93 11.12 1.66
N PHE A 15 52.81 11.62 2.19
CA PHE A 15 51.66 10.78 2.49
C PHE A 15 51.10 10.28 1.15
N ILE A 16 51.51 9.07 0.76
CA ILE A 16 50.81 8.28 -0.25
C ILE A 16 49.44 7.98 0.36
N GLN A 17 48.44 8.78 0.01
CA GLN A 17 47.05 8.38 0.19
C GLN A 17 46.84 7.18 -0.74
N LEU A 18 46.98 5.97 -0.20
CA LEU A 18 46.37 4.79 -0.78
C LEU A 18 44.88 5.09 -0.82
N SER A 19 44.39 5.57 -1.97
CA SER A 19 42.99 5.46 -2.33
C SER A 19 42.67 3.97 -2.24
N GLY A 20 42.07 3.57 -1.12
CA GLY A 20 41.65 2.21 -0.88
C GLY A 20 40.85 1.76 -2.09
N LEU A 21 41.24 0.61 -2.66
CA LEU A 21 40.45 -0.06 -3.67
C LEU A 21 39.09 -0.35 -3.04
N ALA A 22 38.12 0.52 -3.31
CA ALA A 22 36.73 0.27 -2.96
C ALA A 22 36.29 -0.90 -3.85
N TYR A 23 36.36 -2.10 -3.31
CA TYR A 23 35.79 -3.27 -3.95
C TYR A 23 34.27 -3.12 -3.91
N ALA A 24 33.67 -3.20 -5.08
CA ALA A 24 32.23 -3.20 -5.25
C ALA A 24 31.63 -4.35 -4.42
N GLU A 25 30.68 -4.03 -3.55
CA GLU A 25 30.11 -4.97 -2.58
C GLU A 25 28.94 -5.72 -3.23
N ILE A 26 29.02 -7.04 -3.29
CA ILE A 26 27.89 -7.85 -3.79
C ILE A 26 26.78 -7.80 -2.72
N PRO A 27 25.56 -7.35 -3.04
CA PRO A 27 24.47 -7.33 -2.08
C PRO A 27 24.10 -8.75 -1.68
N ALA A 28 24.53 -9.15 -0.50
CA ALA A 28 24.15 -10.37 0.17
C ALA A 28 23.89 -10.05 1.65
N GLY A 29 22.92 -10.70 2.27
CA GLY A 29 22.50 -10.42 3.64
C GLY A 29 21.07 -9.92 3.74
N HIS A 30 20.74 -9.40 4.92
CA HIS A 30 19.43 -8.87 5.29
C HIS A 30 19.41 -7.36 5.12
N TYR A 31 18.38 -6.83 4.47
CA TYR A 31 18.19 -5.40 4.25
C TYR A 31 16.74 -5.01 4.52
N GLU A 32 16.56 -3.84 5.10
CA GLU A 32 15.25 -3.25 5.36
C GLU A 32 15.25 -1.84 4.78
N ILE A 33 14.26 -1.55 3.95
CA ILE A 33 14.16 -0.30 3.21
C ILE A 33 12.78 0.29 3.49
N ASN A 34 12.76 1.42 4.19
CA ASN A 34 11.54 2.14 4.51
C ASN A 34 11.11 3.05 3.35
N PHE A 35 9.84 2.98 2.99
CA PHE A 35 9.18 3.88 2.06
C PHE A 35 8.21 4.77 2.83
N ASP A 36 8.49 6.07 2.77
CA ASP A 36 7.64 7.11 3.34
C ASP A 36 6.54 7.55 2.36
N GLN A 37 5.89 8.68 2.69
CA GLN A 37 4.71 9.24 2.02
C GLN A 37 4.89 9.63 0.52
N GLN A 38 6.05 9.35 -0.08
CA GLN A 38 6.28 9.56 -1.52
C GLN A 38 5.93 8.32 -2.36
N ALA A 39 5.78 7.16 -1.72
CA ALA A 39 5.69 5.85 -2.37
C ALA A 39 4.61 4.95 -1.76
N ASP A 40 3.46 5.54 -1.43
CA ASP A 40 2.46 4.94 -0.55
C ASP A 40 1.82 3.66 -1.09
N VAL A 41 1.51 2.75 -0.16
CA VAL A 41 0.68 1.58 -0.41
C VAL A 41 -0.37 1.50 0.70
N TRP A 42 -1.64 1.52 0.30
CA TRP A 42 -2.76 1.56 1.22
C TRP A 42 -3.50 0.21 1.31
N ASP A 43 -3.82 -0.22 2.51
CA ASP A 43 -4.75 -1.32 2.78
C ASP A 43 -6.03 -0.80 3.43
N VAL A 44 -7.13 -0.85 2.68
CA VAL A 44 -8.43 -0.39 3.16
C VAL A 44 -9.22 -1.48 3.91
N SER A 45 -8.59 -2.62 4.21
CA SER A 45 -9.24 -3.70 4.98
C SER A 45 -9.59 -3.22 6.39
N GLY A 46 -10.84 -3.40 6.79
CA GLY A 46 -11.29 -2.95 8.11
C GLY A 46 -12.79 -2.96 8.26
N SER A 47 -13.23 -2.62 9.47
CA SER A 47 -14.62 -2.37 9.80
C SER A 47 -14.89 -0.87 9.76
N TYR A 48 -16.03 -0.51 9.21
CA TYR A 48 -16.46 0.86 8.99
C TYR A 48 -17.87 1.01 9.56
N HIS A 49 -18.13 2.18 10.11
CA HIS A 49 -19.39 2.55 10.71
C HIS A 49 -19.78 3.94 10.21
N GLU A 50 -21.02 4.08 9.76
CA GLU A 50 -21.64 5.36 9.43
C GLU A 50 -22.94 5.48 10.22
N GLU A 51 -23.14 6.64 10.84
CA GLU A 51 -24.37 6.98 11.53
C GLU A 51 -24.81 8.39 11.12
N ASP A 52 -25.96 8.45 10.47
CA ASP A 52 -26.69 9.68 10.17
C ASP A 52 -28.02 9.67 10.93
N PRO A 53 -28.68 10.82 11.15
CA PRO A 53 -29.97 10.85 11.82
C PRO A 53 -31.00 9.95 11.14
N GLY A 54 -31.32 8.82 11.79
CA GLY A 54 -32.28 7.84 11.29
C GLY A 54 -31.72 6.78 10.34
N ILE A 55 -30.40 6.76 10.07
CA ILE A 55 -29.72 5.73 9.25
C ILE A 55 -28.43 5.28 9.96
N SER A 56 -28.23 3.98 10.07
CA SER A 56 -26.99 3.38 10.56
C SER A 56 -26.51 2.30 9.60
N MET A 57 -25.22 2.30 9.32
CA MET A 57 -24.58 1.33 8.43
C MET A 57 -23.28 0.81 9.02
N ASP A 58 -23.18 -0.51 9.10
CA ASP A 58 -21.99 -1.22 9.54
C ASP A 58 -21.51 -2.14 8.43
N PHE A 59 -20.21 -2.10 8.13
CA PHE A 59 -19.64 -3.04 7.17
C PHE A 59 -18.20 -3.37 7.46
N THR A 60 -17.77 -4.52 6.92
CA THR A 60 -16.36 -4.93 6.96
C THR A 60 -15.93 -5.33 5.57
N ILE A 61 -14.77 -4.83 5.15
CA ILE A 61 -14.15 -5.19 3.88
C ILE A 61 -12.78 -5.82 4.10
N SER A 62 -12.41 -6.72 3.20
CA SER A 62 -11.10 -7.33 3.10
C SER A 62 -10.54 -7.10 1.71
N GLN A 63 -9.34 -6.55 1.65
CA GLN A 63 -8.57 -6.34 0.45
C GLN A 63 -7.62 -7.50 0.23
N ASP A 64 -7.71 -8.17 -0.90
CA ASP A 64 -6.77 -9.20 -1.30
C ASP A 64 -5.44 -8.60 -1.76
N ASN A 65 -4.49 -9.50 -1.96
CA ASN A 65 -3.14 -9.23 -2.39
C ASN A 65 -3.06 -8.55 -3.79
N LYS A 66 -4.11 -8.60 -4.60
CA LYS A 66 -4.20 -7.97 -5.93
C LYS A 66 -4.98 -6.66 -5.91
N GLY A 67 -5.39 -6.19 -4.73
CA GLY A 67 -6.21 -5.00 -4.55
C GLY A 67 -7.69 -5.24 -4.90
N LYS A 68 -8.16 -6.48 -4.95
CA LYS A 68 -9.60 -6.78 -5.01
C LYS A 68 -10.19 -6.71 -3.62
N ILE A 69 -11.40 -6.18 -3.52
CA ILE A 69 -12.08 -5.99 -2.25
C ILE A 69 -13.34 -6.85 -2.23
N THR A 70 -13.55 -7.54 -1.12
CA THR A 70 -14.81 -8.22 -0.79
C THR A 70 -15.26 -7.79 0.60
N GLY A 71 -16.55 -7.87 0.87
CA GLY A 71 -17.06 -7.51 2.19
C GLY A 71 -18.54 -7.79 2.35
N LEU A 72 -19.00 -7.56 3.57
CA LEU A 72 -20.37 -7.76 4.01
C LEU A 72 -20.74 -6.66 5.00
N GLY A 73 -22.02 -6.39 5.13
CA GLY A 73 -22.51 -5.48 6.15
C GLY A 73 -24.03 -5.41 6.20
N SER A 74 -24.50 -4.51 7.04
CA SER A 74 -25.92 -4.22 7.23
C SER A 74 -26.14 -2.72 7.31
N ALA A 75 -27.32 -2.30 6.87
CA ALA A 75 -27.81 -0.95 7.08
C ALA A 75 -29.22 -1.04 7.65
N SER A 76 -29.53 -0.13 8.55
CA SER A 76 -30.87 0.05 9.08
C SER A 76 -31.24 1.52 9.07
N GLY A 77 -32.52 1.81 8.96
CA GLY A 77 -32.99 3.17 9.12
C GLY A 77 -34.48 3.23 9.40
N SER A 78 -34.94 4.39 9.81
CA SER A 78 -36.36 4.64 10.01
C SER A 78 -36.75 6.08 9.76
N GLU A 79 -37.79 6.26 8.96
CA GLU A 79 -38.36 7.57 8.65
C GLU A 79 -39.89 7.41 8.50
N ASP A 80 -40.65 8.38 9.00
CA ASP A 80 -42.12 8.41 8.90
C ASP A 80 -42.84 7.12 9.32
N GLY A 81 -42.30 6.43 10.34
CA GLY A 81 -42.86 5.17 10.86
C GLY A 81 -42.54 3.93 10.01
N ILE A 82 -41.77 4.08 8.92
CA ILE A 82 -41.26 2.98 8.12
C ILE A 82 -39.85 2.65 8.59
N SER A 83 -39.61 1.42 9.01
CA SER A 83 -38.28 0.89 9.30
C SER A 83 -37.77 0.03 8.15
N VAL A 84 -36.51 0.24 7.77
CA VAL A 84 -35.81 -0.51 6.73
C VAL A 84 -34.64 -1.24 7.37
N ASN A 85 -34.46 -2.51 7.02
CA ASN A 85 -33.33 -3.33 7.44
C ASN A 85 -32.76 -4.06 6.21
N LEU A 86 -31.50 -3.80 5.89
CA LEU A 86 -30.81 -4.32 4.72
C LEU A 86 -29.56 -5.05 5.12
N ASN A 87 -29.31 -6.20 4.52
CA ASN A 87 -27.99 -6.80 4.46
C ASN A 87 -27.41 -6.55 3.08
N PHE A 88 -26.09 -6.44 2.97
CA PHE A 88 -25.44 -6.25 1.69
C PHE A 88 -24.12 -7.00 1.55
N THR A 89 -23.79 -7.27 0.30
CA THR A 89 -22.47 -7.75 -0.11
C THR A 89 -21.70 -6.64 -0.80
N ILE A 90 -20.38 -6.62 -0.61
CA ILE A 90 -19.48 -5.63 -1.19
C ILE A 90 -18.51 -6.35 -2.12
N VAL A 91 -18.35 -5.82 -3.33
CA VAL A 91 -17.26 -6.18 -4.24
C VAL A 91 -16.59 -4.93 -4.78
N GLY A 92 -15.28 -4.95 -4.94
CA GLY A 92 -14.56 -3.75 -5.33
C GLY A 92 -13.11 -3.96 -5.69
N SER A 93 -12.40 -2.83 -5.80
CA SER A 93 -10.95 -2.82 -5.94
C SER A 93 -10.34 -1.48 -5.58
N ILE A 94 -9.08 -1.51 -5.17
CA ILE A 94 -8.20 -0.36 -5.03
C ILE A 94 -7.14 -0.39 -6.13
N LYS A 95 -6.79 0.79 -6.68
CA LYS A 95 -5.75 0.94 -7.71
C LYS A 95 -5.25 2.38 -7.78
N SER A 96 -4.02 2.56 -8.27
CA SER A 96 -3.51 3.89 -8.62
C SER A 96 -4.11 4.37 -9.96
N VAL A 97 -4.54 5.62 -10.00
CA VAL A 97 -5.10 6.29 -11.18
C VAL A 97 -4.42 7.66 -11.32
N GLY A 98 -3.36 7.72 -12.13
CA GLY A 98 -2.51 8.91 -12.16
C GLY A 98 -1.78 9.07 -10.82
N ALA A 99 -1.89 10.24 -10.21
CA ALA A 99 -1.27 10.54 -8.90
C ALA A 99 -2.14 10.18 -7.69
N VAL A 100 -3.35 9.64 -7.89
CA VAL A 100 -4.26 9.30 -6.79
C VAL A 100 -4.42 7.80 -6.61
N THR A 101 -4.62 7.36 -5.38
CA THR A 101 -5.07 6.01 -5.06
C THR A 101 -6.59 6.01 -4.96
N ARG A 102 -7.25 5.16 -5.76
CA ARG A 102 -8.70 5.11 -5.89
C ARG A 102 -9.25 3.75 -5.48
N THR A 103 -10.23 3.79 -4.59
CA THR A 103 -11.04 2.65 -4.16
C THR A 103 -12.41 2.73 -4.83
N THR A 104 -12.87 1.62 -5.39
CA THR A 104 -14.22 1.51 -5.98
C THR A 104 -14.92 0.32 -5.37
N LEU A 105 -16.09 0.56 -4.78
CA LEU A 105 -16.92 -0.46 -4.14
C LEU A 105 -18.29 -0.51 -4.82
N ASN A 106 -18.85 -1.69 -4.94
CA ASN A 106 -20.22 -1.92 -5.36
C ASN A 106 -20.90 -2.76 -4.28
N MET A 107 -21.94 -2.18 -3.69
CA MET A 107 -22.76 -2.80 -2.66
C MET A 107 -24.05 -3.28 -3.28
N LYS A 108 -24.49 -4.49 -2.92
CA LYS A 108 -25.78 -5.05 -3.32
C LYS A 108 -26.62 -5.33 -2.08
N PHE A 109 -27.74 -4.64 -1.96
CA PHE A 109 -28.62 -4.70 -0.81
C PHE A 109 -29.77 -5.68 -1.02
N VAL A 110 -30.11 -6.41 0.02
CA VAL A 110 -31.33 -7.22 0.14
C VAL A 110 -31.82 -7.14 1.57
N GLY A 111 -33.11 -6.91 1.75
CA GLY A 111 -33.71 -6.89 3.07
C GLY A 111 -35.20 -6.60 3.04
N THR A 112 -35.67 -5.88 4.05
CA THR A 112 -37.09 -5.61 4.27
C THR A 112 -37.34 -4.16 4.67
N ALA A 113 -38.55 -3.70 4.39
CA ALA A 113 -39.14 -2.47 4.90
C ALA A 113 -40.46 -2.80 5.60
N THR A 114 -40.77 -2.14 6.71
CA THR A 114 -42.00 -2.39 7.49
C THR A 114 -42.55 -1.10 8.08
N ASP A 115 -43.87 -0.94 8.05
CA ASP A 115 -44.62 0.13 8.72
C ASP A 115 -45.24 -0.35 10.06
N GLY A 116 -44.86 -1.56 10.51
CA GLY A 116 -45.42 -2.23 11.69
C GLY A 116 -46.65 -3.10 11.39
N PHE A 117 -47.26 -2.99 10.20
CA PHE A 117 -48.42 -3.78 9.78
C PHE A 117 -48.09 -4.70 8.59
N GLN A 118 -47.25 -4.25 7.66
CA GLN A 118 -46.84 -4.97 6.47
C GLN A 118 -45.33 -5.03 6.35
N VAL A 119 -44.81 -6.20 5.94
CA VAL A 119 -43.38 -6.37 5.63
C VAL A 119 -43.21 -6.52 4.13
N LEU A 120 -42.43 -5.64 3.52
CA LEU A 120 -42.15 -5.60 2.10
C LEU A 120 -40.67 -5.90 1.84
N THR A 121 -40.37 -6.55 0.73
CA THR A 121 -38.98 -6.79 0.31
C THR A 121 -38.35 -5.50 -0.19
N ALA A 122 -37.13 -5.22 0.28
CA ALA A 122 -36.28 -4.15 -0.19
C ALA A 122 -35.04 -4.72 -0.89
N ASN A 123 -34.59 -4.09 -1.97
CA ASN A 123 -33.34 -4.41 -2.64
C ASN A 123 -32.72 -3.15 -3.23
N GLY A 124 -31.43 -3.18 -3.54
CA GLY A 124 -30.77 -2.02 -4.10
C GLY A 124 -29.33 -2.26 -4.50
N ASN A 125 -28.72 -1.22 -5.04
CA ASN A 125 -27.29 -1.17 -5.30
C ASN A 125 -26.72 0.22 -5.00
N LEU A 126 -25.47 0.26 -4.55
CA LEU A 126 -24.73 1.50 -4.32
C LEU A 126 -23.32 1.33 -4.88
N ALA A 127 -22.90 2.26 -5.72
CA ALA A 127 -21.53 2.36 -6.22
C ALA A 127 -20.83 3.49 -5.46
N LEU A 128 -19.68 3.20 -4.88
CA LEU A 128 -18.88 4.14 -4.11
C LEU A 128 -17.52 4.28 -4.80
N ILE A 129 -17.11 5.53 -5.00
CA ILE A 129 -15.82 5.86 -5.60
C ILE A 129 -15.11 6.81 -4.65
N PHE A 130 -14.06 6.32 -4.00
CA PHE A 130 -13.24 7.06 -3.05
C PHE A 130 -11.83 7.27 -3.60
N ASN A 131 -11.26 8.42 -3.36
CA ASN A 131 -9.82 8.62 -3.41
C ASN A 131 -9.30 8.69 -1.97
N ILE A 132 -8.05 8.29 -1.77
CA ILE A 132 -7.39 8.44 -0.48
C ILE A 132 -6.92 9.89 -0.33
N ASP A 133 -7.35 10.52 0.76
CA ASP A 133 -6.78 11.75 1.26
C ASP A 133 -5.68 11.40 2.27
N THR A 134 -4.44 11.48 1.81
CA THR A 134 -3.26 11.11 2.60
C THR A 134 -2.99 12.10 3.75
N THR A 135 -3.52 13.33 3.68
CA THR A 135 -3.30 14.34 4.72
C THR A 135 -4.18 14.09 5.93
N ASN A 136 -5.42 13.67 5.70
CA ASN A 136 -6.42 13.47 6.76
C ASN A 136 -6.65 11.99 7.08
N ALA A 137 -5.98 11.06 6.37
CA ALA A 137 -6.20 9.62 6.45
C ALA A 137 -7.66 9.22 6.20
N LEU A 138 -8.27 9.78 5.15
CA LEU A 138 -9.68 9.58 4.80
C LEU A 138 -9.85 8.91 3.43
N LEU A 139 -10.94 8.15 3.28
CA LEU A 139 -11.55 7.83 2.00
C LEU A 139 -12.55 8.93 1.64
N VAL A 140 -12.25 9.72 0.63
CA VAL A 140 -13.06 10.88 0.22
C VAL A 140 -13.64 10.66 -1.16
N GLY A 141 -14.95 10.81 -1.31
CA GLY A 141 -15.57 10.47 -2.57
C GLY A 141 -17.08 10.64 -2.65
N THR A 142 -17.68 9.84 -3.52
CA THR A 142 -19.11 9.90 -3.83
C THR A 142 -19.73 8.52 -3.78
N MET A 143 -20.96 8.48 -3.30
CA MET A 143 -21.84 7.33 -3.40
C MET A 143 -22.97 7.61 -4.40
N LYS A 144 -23.29 6.63 -5.24
CA LYS A 144 -24.38 6.72 -6.22
C LYS A 144 -25.11 5.40 -6.33
N GLY A 145 -26.42 5.41 -6.19
CA GLY A 145 -27.17 4.17 -6.13
C GLY A 145 -28.67 4.32 -6.19
N LYS A 146 -29.35 3.21 -5.95
CA LYS A 146 -30.80 3.15 -5.88
C LYS A 146 -31.23 2.04 -4.92
N VAL A 147 -32.20 2.34 -4.07
CA VAL A 147 -32.88 1.38 -3.20
C VAL A 147 -34.34 1.32 -3.61
N CYS A 148 -34.90 0.11 -3.68
CA CYS A 148 -36.24 -0.17 -4.14
C CYS A 148 -36.99 -1.00 -3.11
N VAL A 149 -38.18 -0.56 -2.74
CA VAL A 149 -39.12 -1.33 -1.92
C VAL A 149 -40.26 -1.80 -2.79
N LYS A 150 -40.51 -3.11 -2.76
CA LYS A 150 -41.53 -3.75 -3.59
C LYS A 150 -42.90 -3.08 -3.36
N ARG A 151 -43.53 -2.59 -4.43
CA ARG A 151 -44.83 -1.87 -4.45
C ARG A 151 -44.82 -0.42 -3.94
N LEU A 152 -43.74 0.06 -3.32
CA LEU A 152 -43.63 1.46 -2.89
C LEU A 152 -42.79 2.31 -3.84
N GLY A 153 -41.93 1.68 -4.64
CA GLY A 153 -41.11 2.36 -5.63
C GLY A 153 -39.64 2.33 -5.23
N CYS A 154 -38.90 3.33 -5.67
CA CYS A 154 -37.46 3.36 -5.46
C CYS A 154 -36.95 4.78 -5.29
N GLU A 155 -35.87 4.91 -4.54
CA GLU A 155 -35.18 6.14 -4.23
C GLU A 155 -33.75 6.10 -4.73
N SER A 156 -33.29 7.21 -5.32
CA SER A 156 -31.95 7.34 -5.85
C SER A 156 -31.08 8.11 -4.88
N ILE A 157 -29.87 7.60 -4.66
CA ILE A 157 -28.88 8.17 -3.75
C ILE A 157 -27.78 8.78 -4.58
N HIS A 158 -27.40 10.02 -4.28
CA HIS A 158 -26.26 10.70 -4.91
C HIS A 158 -25.65 11.72 -3.97
N GLU A 159 -24.64 11.30 -3.21
CA GLU A 159 -24.10 12.09 -2.11
C GLU A 159 -22.58 11.97 -2.05
N SER A 160 -21.96 12.93 -1.38
CA SER A 160 -20.56 12.80 -0.95
C SER A 160 -20.50 11.87 0.26
N ALA A 161 -19.40 11.12 0.37
CA ALA A 161 -19.16 10.30 1.55
C ALA A 161 -17.70 10.40 1.98
N LEU A 162 -17.49 10.23 3.28
CA LEU A 162 -16.20 10.32 3.94
C LEU A 162 -16.12 9.13 4.90
N PHE A 163 -15.03 8.38 4.85
CA PHE A 163 -14.76 7.33 5.83
C PHE A 163 -13.35 7.48 6.35
N ASP A 164 -13.16 7.30 7.65
CA ASP A 164 -11.83 7.15 8.23
C ASP A 164 -11.15 5.90 7.66
N LEU A 165 -9.85 5.98 7.39
CA LEU A 165 -9.08 4.78 7.11
C LEU A 165 -8.97 3.91 8.37
N PRO A 166 -8.76 2.58 8.20
CA PRO A 166 -8.56 1.69 9.33
C PRO A 166 -7.41 2.16 10.23
N PRO A 167 -7.51 1.99 11.57
CA PRO A 167 -6.46 2.41 12.48
C PRO A 167 -5.09 1.81 12.15
N GLY A 168 -4.05 2.64 12.18
CA GLY A 168 -2.67 2.24 11.91
C GLY A 168 -2.27 2.25 10.43
N GLU A 169 -3.17 2.62 9.53
CA GLU A 169 -2.87 2.76 8.11
C GLU A 169 -2.44 4.21 7.78
N ASP A 170 -1.19 4.41 7.40
CA ASP A 170 -0.64 5.74 7.04
C ASP A 170 0.05 5.77 5.66
N GLY A 171 -0.07 4.67 4.90
CA GLY A 171 0.51 4.52 3.57
C GLY A 171 2.00 4.15 3.55
N THR A 172 2.70 4.23 4.68
CA THR A 172 4.11 3.81 4.77
C THR A 172 4.24 2.30 4.73
N TRP A 173 5.38 1.82 4.23
CA TRP A 173 5.69 0.40 4.18
C TRP A 173 7.19 0.13 4.10
N ASP A 174 7.60 -1.04 4.56
CA ASP A 174 8.99 -1.51 4.52
C ASP A 174 9.15 -2.63 3.49
N LEU A 175 10.24 -2.57 2.74
CA LEU A 175 10.72 -3.68 1.93
C LEU A 175 11.85 -4.40 2.67
N VAL A 176 11.54 -5.60 3.14
CA VAL A 176 12.50 -6.51 3.76
C VAL A 176 13.05 -7.45 2.70
N LEU A 177 14.37 -7.58 2.62
CA LEU A 177 15.08 -8.40 1.63
C LEU A 177 16.07 -9.33 2.33
N ASP A 178 15.98 -10.62 2.03
CA ASP A 178 16.98 -11.62 2.41
C ASP A 178 17.70 -12.09 1.15
N VAL A 179 18.84 -11.47 0.83
CA VAL A 179 19.56 -11.67 -0.43
C VAL A 179 20.69 -12.69 -0.25
N GLN A 180 20.72 -13.67 -1.15
CA GLN A 180 21.78 -14.67 -1.27
C GLN A 180 22.46 -14.53 -2.63
N SER A 181 23.79 -14.59 -2.64
CA SER A 181 24.58 -14.66 -3.86
C SER A 181 25.17 -16.06 -4.04
N THR A 182 24.99 -16.67 -5.22
CA THR A 182 25.47 -18.03 -5.48
C THR A 182 26.85 -18.09 -6.15
N ASP A 183 27.17 -17.10 -6.97
CA ASP A 183 28.39 -17.07 -7.81
C ASP A 183 28.96 -15.64 -7.94
N GLY A 184 28.55 -14.75 -7.03
CA GLY A 184 28.87 -13.32 -7.09
C GLY A 184 28.16 -12.56 -8.22
N LYS A 185 27.26 -13.20 -8.98
CA LYS A 185 26.50 -12.59 -10.06
C LYS A 185 25.00 -12.81 -9.94
N LYS A 186 24.56 -14.03 -9.66
CA LYS A 186 23.15 -14.37 -9.47
C LYS A 186 22.74 -14.08 -8.03
N LEU A 187 21.59 -13.42 -7.90
CA LEU A 187 20.98 -13.08 -6.63
C LEU A 187 19.64 -13.80 -6.49
N THR A 188 19.41 -14.41 -5.35
CA THR A 188 18.17 -15.14 -5.02
C THR A 188 17.80 -14.91 -3.56
N GLY A 189 16.57 -15.22 -3.17
CA GLY A 189 16.20 -15.23 -1.76
C GLY A 189 14.73 -14.97 -1.52
N ALA A 190 14.43 -14.42 -0.35
CA ALA A 190 13.09 -14.02 0.05
C ALA A 190 12.98 -12.50 0.16
N ALA A 191 11.77 -12.00 0.05
CA ALA A 191 11.46 -10.61 0.34
C ALA A 191 10.04 -10.50 0.88
N SER A 192 9.74 -9.39 1.54
CA SER A 192 8.38 -9.04 1.93
C SER A 192 8.18 -7.54 1.94
N ALA A 193 6.98 -7.12 1.54
CA ALA A 193 6.51 -5.77 1.82
C ALA A 193 5.69 -5.80 3.12
N VAL A 194 6.07 -5.01 4.11
CA VAL A 194 5.39 -4.90 5.41
C VAL A 194 4.70 -3.53 5.44
N LEU A 195 3.37 -3.51 5.53
CA LEU A 195 2.60 -2.27 5.52
C LEU A 195 2.53 -1.66 6.92
N SER A 196 2.17 -0.38 6.99
CA SER A 196 1.96 0.38 8.23
C SER A 196 1.03 -0.31 9.24
N ASN A 197 -0.02 -0.98 8.75
CA ASN A 197 -0.92 -1.78 9.60
C ASN A 197 -0.36 -3.16 10.02
N GLY A 198 0.90 -3.47 9.70
CA GLY A 198 1.59 -4.73 10.01
C GLY A 198 1.33 -5.88 9.02
N ARG A 199 0.48 -5.69 8.01
CA ARG A 199 0.24 -6.73 6.99
C ARG A 199 1.50 -6.99 6.19
N THR A 200 1.83 -8.28 6.03
CA THR A 200 2.99 -8.72 5.25
C THR A 200 2.57 -9.33 3.91
N VAL A 201 3.17 -8.85 2.82
CA VAL A 201 3.03 -9.41 1.47
C VAL A 201 4.31 -10.16 1.12
N PRO A 202 4.30 -11.51 1.12
CA PRO A 202 5.48 -12.29 0.82
C PRO A 202 5.81 -12.27 -0.67
N LEU A 203 7.10 -12.21 -0.98
CA LEU A 203 7.68 -12.11 -2.31
C LEU A 203 8.88 -13.05 -2.43
N ALA A 204 9.07 -13.63 -3.61
CA ALA A 204 10.28 -14.36 -3.96
C ALA A 204 11.26 -13.42 -4.68
N LEU A 205 12.52 -13.44 -4.26
CA LEU A 205 13.58 -12.61 -4.83
C LEU A 205 14.39 -13.38 -5.87
N SER A 206 14.59 -12.74 -7.02
CA SER A 206 15.50 -13.20 -8.07
C SER A 206 16.18 -12.00 -8.71
N GLY A 207 17.42 -12.13 -9.14
CA GLY A 207 18.13 -11.01 -9.73
C GLY A 207 19.54 -11.32 -10.18
N GLN A 208 20.24 -10.26 -10.56
CA GLN A 208 21.63 -10.31 -10.94
C GLN A 208 22.38 -9.06 -10.48
N TYR A 209 23.65 -9.24 -10.15
CA TYR A 209 24.63 -8.23 -9.85
C TYR A 209 25.59 -8.04 -11.03
N ILE A 210 25.84 -6.79 -11.39
CA ILE A 210 26.69 -6.40 -12.52
C ILE A 210 27.90 -5.67 -11.95
N SER A 211 28.98 -6.39 -11.71
CA SER A 211 30.21 -5.85 -11.10
C SER A 211 30.84 -4.68 -11.86
N LYS A 212 30.68 -4.63 -13.19
CA LYS A 212 31.21 -3.53 -14.02
C LYS A 212 30.59 -2.17 -13.70
N THR A 213 29.34 -2.17 -13.22
CA THR A 213 28.56 -0.95 -12.94
C THR A 213 28.14 -0.88 -11.48
N ASP A 214 28.59 -1.84 -10.67
CA ASP A 214 28.18 -2.03 -9.27
C ASP A 214 26.65 -1.99 -9.05
N LEU A 215 25.90 -2.63 -9.97
CA LEU A 215 24.43 -2.53 -10.01
C LEU A 215 23.78 -3.89 -9.80
N ALA A 216 22.92 -3.99 -8.79
CA ALA A 216 21.98 -5.08 -8.63
C ALA A 216 20.65 -4.77 -9.34
N LYS A 217 20.16 -5.74 -10.11
CA LYS A 217 18.83 -5.73 -10.73
C LYS A 217 18.03 -6.85 -10.09
N LEU A 218 17.07 -6.50 -9.23
CA LEU A 218 16.23 -7.48 -8.54
C LEU A 218 14.80 -7.43 -9.09
N SER A 219 14.20 -8.62 -9.15
CA SER A 219 12.81 -8.89 -9.49
C SER A 219 12.21 -9.66 -8.33
N LEU A 220 11.21 -9.04 -7.69
CA LEU A 220 10.46 -9.58 -6.57
C LEU A 220 9.07 -9.95 -7.06
N LYS A 221 8.62 -11.18 -6.82
CA LYS A 221 7.32 -11.66 -7.29
C LYS A 221 6.63 -12.49 -6.22
N GLY A 222 5.36 -12.20 -5.98
CA GLY A 222 4.51 -12.97 -5.07
C GLY A 222 3.05 -12.86 -5.46
N SER A 223 2.18 -13.49 -4.67
CA SER A 223 0.74 -13.42 -4.89
C SER A 223 0.19 -11.99 -4.76
N GLY A 224 0.86 -11.15 -3.96
CA GLY A 224 0.44 -9.77 -3.68
C GLY A 224 1.23 -8.67 -4.35
N GLY A 225 2.14 -9.00 -5.24
CA GLY A 225 2.78 -7.97 -6.03
C GLY A 225 3.93 -8.42 -6.89
N THR A 226 4.37 -7.47 -7.70
CA THR A 226 5.59 -7.56 -8.51
C THR A 226 6.38 -6.28 -8.35
N LEU A 227 7.64 -6.39 -7.98
CA LEU A 227 8.55 -5.26 -7.88
C LEU A 227 9.78 -5.52 -8.74
N THR A 228 10.28 -4.48 -9.36
CA THR A 228 11.58 -4.46 -10.02
C THR A 228 12.36 -3.31 -9.45
N LEU A 229 13.56 -3.58 -8.96
CA LEU A 229 14.44 -2.57 -8.38
C LEU A 229 15.82 -2.62 -9.01
N GLN A 230 16.42 -1.44 -9.15
CA GLN A 230 17.83 -1.26 -9.45
C GLN A 230 18.46 -0.58 -8.25
N ALA A 231 19.51 -1.17 -7.71
CA ALA A 231 20.16 -0.66 -6.51
C ALA A 231 21.65 -0.96 -6.50
N ASN A 232 22.39 -0.17 -5.74
CA ASN A 232 23.79 -0.42 -5.43
C ASN A 232 23.90 -0.80 -3.96
N ALA A 233 24.89 -1.61 -3.61
CA ALA A 233 25.20 -1.91 -2.22
C ALA A 233 26.50 -1.22 -1.82
N ALA A 234 26.49 -0.53 -0.68
CA ALA A 234 27.70 0.02 -0.11
C ALA A 234 27.57 0.07 1.42
N SER A 235 28.63 -0.37 2.11
CA SER A 235 28.71 -0.30 3.58
C SER A 235 27.56 -1.06 4.26
N GLY A 236 27.17 -2.22 3.70
CA GLY A 236 26.08 -3.04 4.22
C GLY A 236 24.67 -2.44 4.04
N GLN A 237 24.51 -1.40 3.21
CA GLN A 237 23.21 -0.80 2.88
C GLN A 237 22.88 -0.96 1.40
N ILE A 238 21.59 -1.04 1.07
CA ILE A 238 21.09 -1.02 -0.31
C ILE A 238 20.55 0.38 -0.62
N PHE A 239 21.09 1.01 -1.67
CA PHE A 239 20.65 2.30 -2.18
C PHE A 239 19.83 2.10 -3.45
N ILE A 240 18.52 2.32 -3.36
CA ILE A 240 17.61 2.21 -4.49
C ILE A 240 17.85 3.37 -5.47
N GLN A 241 18.12 3.04 -6.72
CA GLN A 241 18.21 3.99 -7.82
C GLN A 241 16.92 4.08 -8.63
N LYS A 242 16.21 2.95 -8.76
CA LYS A 242 14.93 2.85 -9.45
C LYS A 242 14.08 1.80 -8.79
N LEU A 243 12.82 2.15 -8.53
CA LEU A 243 11.77 1.23 -8.11
C LEU A 243 10.60 1.32 -9.08
N LYS A 244 10.12 0.16 -9.51
CA LYS A 244 8.80 0.04 -10.11
C LYS A 244 8.11 -1.14 -9.49
N ALA A 245 6.97 -0.89 -8.85
CA ALA A 245 6.28 -1.85 -8.06
C ALA A 245 4.78 -1.83 -8.36
N LYS A 246 4.17 -3.00 -8.25
CA LYS A 246 2.72 -3.16 -8.15
C LYS A 246 2.43 -4.01 -6.93
N ILE A 247 1.88 -3.42 -5.88
CA ILE A 247 1.62 -4.07 -4.58
C ILE A 247 0.18 -3.77 -4.22
N LEU A 248 -0.58 -4.78 -3.79
CA LEU A 248 -1.98 -4.60 -3.39
C LEU A 248 -2.85 -3.85 -4.43
N GLY A 249 -2.58 -4.07 -5.73
CA GLY A 249 -3.27 -3.40 -6.83
C GLY A 249 -2.79 -1.98 -7.16
N GLN A 250 -1.97 -1.38 -6.31
CA GLN A 250 -1.42 -0.03 -6.43
C GLN A 250 -0.06 -0.04 -7.13
N THR A 251 0.24 1.02 -7.87
CA THR A 251 1.52 1.21 -8.56
C THR A 251 2.37 2.18 -7.77
N VAL A 252 3.61 1.78 -7.49
CA VAL A 252 4.61 2.58 -6.78
C VAL A 252 5.83 2.75 -7.69
N THR A 253 6.35 3.97 -7.76
CA THR A 253 7.53 4.30 -8.57
C THR A 253 8.43 5.28 -7.85
N GLN A 254 9.74 5.03 -7.90
CA GLN A 254 10.80 5.91 -7.39
C GLN A 254 11.98 5.91 -8.36
#